data_AF-R1C2L5-F1
#
_entry.id   AF-R1C2L5-F1
#
_cell.length_a   1.000
_cell.length_b   1.000
_cell.length_c   1.000
_cell.angle_alpha   90.00
_cell.angle_beta   90.00
_cell.angle_gamma   90.00
#
_symmetry.space_group_name_H-M   'P 1'
#
loop_
_entity.id
_entity.type
_entity.pdbx_description
1 polymer ?
#
loop_
_entity_poly.entity_id
_entity_poly.type
_entity_poly.pdbx_seq_one_letter_code
_entity_poly.pdbx_strand_id
1 'polypeptide(L)'
;MANVSAELLWPMVRDTSCFAVKRKVPGRSGMGKAGPRFTTEPNNVSGVNSFKYSGLVNAKTVSLEEAEKGVTLVKKVRKADRLNKPNKMYNKVSLTKDFRRVASAIKKETGDNFYRPDLTKAALAKWSLIHKAQKRGKA
;
A
#
# COMPACT_ATOMS: atom_id res chain seq x y z
N MET A 1 -14.25 -12.72 9.02
CA MET A 1 -13.49 -11.62 9.68
C MET A 1 -12.03 -12.05 9.78
N ALA A 2 -11.08 -11.12 9.83
CA ALA A 2 -9.73 -11.50 10.30
C ALA A 2 -9.88 -12.02 11.74
N ASN A 3 -9.27 -13.17 12.05
CA ASN A 3 -9.44 -13.82 13.37
C ASN A 3 -8.91 -12.97 14.55
N VAL A 4 -8.19 -11.87 14.28
CA VAL A 4 -7.52 -11.04 15.29
C VAL A 4 -7.68 -9.57 14.91
N SER A 5 -7.83 -8.71 15.93
CA SER A 5 -7.97 -7.26 15.73
C SER A 5 -6.67 -6.63 15.21
N ALA A 6 -6.81 -5.63 14.34
CA ALA A 6 -5.68 -4.88 13.80
C ALA A 6 -4.87 -4.18 14.92
N GLU A 7 -5.57 -3.67 15.93
CA GLU A 7 -4.99 -3.00 17.10
C GLU A 7 -4.08 -3.92 17.92
N LEU A 8 -4.37 -5.23 17.96
CA LEU A 8 -3.52 -6.21 18.64
C LEU A 8 -2.30 -6.61 17.79
N LEU A 9 -2.48 -6.77 16.48
CA LEU A 9 -1.39 -7.17 15.58
C LEU A 9 -0.35 -6.07 15.38
N TRP A 10 -0.76 -4.80 15.39
CA TRP A 10 0.16 -3.68 15.19
C TRP A 10 1.32 -3.61 16.19
N PRO A 11 1.11 -3.62 17.52
CA PRO A 11 2.21 -3.58 18.48
C PRO A 11 3.16 -4.77 18.35
N MET A 12 2.68 -5.92 17.89
CA MET A 12 3.53 -7.08 17.61
C MET A 12 4.43 -6.83 16.40
N VAL A 13 3.84 -6.41 15.27
CA VAL A 13 4.53 -6.32 13.97
C VAL A 13 5.40 -5.07 13.84
N ARG A 14 5.02 -3.94 14.45
CA ARG A 14 5.66 -2.62 14.25
C ARG A 14 7.17 -2.62 14.48
N ASP A 15 7.66 -3.43 15.40
CA ASP A 15 9.06 -3.44 15.83
C ASP A 15 9.80 -4.75 15.56
N THR A 16 9.09 -5.86 15.35
CA THR A 16 9.70 -7.20 15.18
C THR A 16 9.60 -7.74 13.76
N SER A 17 8.84 -7.09 12.88
CA SER A 17 8.67 -7.55 11.50
C SER A 17 9.97 -7.61 10.72
N CYS A 18 10.17 -8.69 9.96
CA CYS A 18 11.28 -8.85 9.02
C CYS A 18 11.27 -7.81 7.88
N PHE A 19 10.12 -7.17 7.63
CA PHE A 19 9.99 -6.12 6.64
C PHE A 19 10.38 -4.73 7.16
N ALA A 20 10.57 -4.58 8.49
CA ALA A 20 10.85 -3.28 9.08
C ALA A 20 12.29 -2.84 8.80
N VAL A 21 12.44 -1.70 8.12
CA VAL A 21 13.74 -1.09 7.85
C VAL A 21 13.90 0.12 8.77
N LYS A 22 14.71 -0.05 9.82
CA LYS A 22 14.98 0.99 10.82
C LYS A 22 16.35 1.59 10.55
N ARG A 23 16.43 2.91 10.42
CA ARG A 23 17.70 3.65 10.36
C ARG A 23 17.77 4.65 11.50
N LYS A 24 18.78 4.50 12.36
CA LYS A 24 19.11 5.51 13.35
C LYS A 24 19.89 6.62 12.65
N VAL A 25 19.46 7.86 12.82
CA VAL A 25 20.13 9.04 12.24
C VAL A 25 20.47 9.98 13.40
N PRO A 26 21.70 10.52 13.47
CA PRO A 26 22.01 11.57 14.42
C PRO A 26 21.22 12.84 14.04
N GLY A 27 20.18 13.18 14.81
CA GLY A 27 19.36 14.38 14.60
C GLY A 27 17.86 14.14 14.50
N ARG A 28 17.08 15.23 14.36
CA ARG A 28 15.62 15.17 14.23
C ARG A 28 15.25 14.85 12.79
N SER A 29 14.88 13.59 12.53
CA SER A 29 14.29 13.24 11.23
C SER A 29 12.85 13.77 11.12
N GLY A 30 12.35 13.95 9.89
CA GLY A 30 10.92 14.26 9.67
C GLY A 30 9.94 13.20 10.21
N MET A 31 10.44 12.07 10.71
CA MET A 31 9.67 10.99 11.36
C MET A 31 9.98 10.86 12.86
N GLY A 32 10.62 11.86 13.46
CA GLY A 32 10.87 11.95 14.91
C GLY A 32 12.29 11.58 15.35
N LYS A 33 12.47 11.50 16.67
CA LYS A 33 13.78 11.28 17.32
C LYS A 33 14.37 9.89 17.07
N ALA A 34 13.52 8.89 16.80
CA ALA A 34 13.94 7.52 16.57
C ALA A 34 14.50 7.27 15.15
N GLY A 35 14.53 8.31 14.30
CA GLY A 35 14.90 8.19 12.89
C GLY A 35 13.76 7.68 12.00
N PRO A 36 13.98 7.66 10.67
CA PRO A 36 13.00 7.17 9.71
C PRO A 36 12.74 5.66 9.87
N ARG A 37 11.46 5.29 9.84
CA ARG A 37 10.98 3.91 9.97
C ARG A 37 10.25 3.50 8.69
N PHE A 38 10.94 2.80 7.82
CA PHE A 38 10.39 2.31 6.58
C PHE A 38 10.00 0.84 6.70
N THR A 39 9.25 0.37 5.71
CA THR A 39 8.85 -1.03 5.60
C THR A 39 8.87 -1.46 4.15
N THR A 40 9.30 -2.70 3.93
CA THR A 40 9.27 -3.39 2.63
C THR A 40 8.07 -4.33 2.53
N GLU A 41 7.08 -4.19 3.43
CA GLU A 41 5.93 -5.10 3.47
C GLU A 41 5.12 -5.02 2.16
N PRO A 42 4.61 -6.16 1.68
CA PRO A 42 3.70 -6.16 0.54
C PRO A 42 2.40 -5.45 0.94
N ASN A 43 1.80 -4.77 -0.03
CA ASN A 43 0.55 -4.02 0.13
C ASN A 43 0.61 -2.75 1.00
N ASN A 44 1.78 -2.10 1.07
CA ASN A 44 1.92 -0.75 1.62
C ASN A 44 2.07 0.29 0.48
N VAL A 45 1.23 1.33 0.50
CA VAL A 45 1.22 2.37 -0.56
C VAL A 45 2.32 3.42 -0.37
N SER A 46 2.82 3.66 0.84
CA SER A 46 3.77 4.73 1.13
C SER A 46 5.17 4.22 1.51
N GLY A 47 5.32 2.91 1.78
CA GLY A 47 6.57 2.33 2.30
C GLY A 47 6.93 2.78 3.71
N VAL A 48 6.00 3.47 4.40
CA VAL A 48 6.18 3.96 5.76
C VAL A 48 5.65 2.92 6.74
N ASN A 49 6.44 2.59 7.76
CA ASN A 49 6.02 1.68 8.82
C ASN A 49 5.06 2.42 9.78
N SER A 50 3.77 2.37 9.46
CA SER A 50 2.70 3.00 10.23
C SER A 50 1.43 2.15 10.15
N PHE A 51 0.65 2.15 11.22
CA PHE A 51 -0.61 1.43 11.31
C PHE A 51 -1.53 1.71 10.12
N LYS A 52 -1.65 2.98 9.72
CA LYS A 52 -2.49 3.40 8.60
C LYS A 52 -2.12 2.69 7.29
N TYR A 53 -0.83 2.53 7.02
CA TYR A 53 -0.35 2.02 5.73
C TYR A 53 -0.06 0.51 5.74
N SER A 54 -0.11 -0.14 6.90
CA SER A 54 0.27 -1.55 7.00
C SER A 54 -0.67 -2.46 6.20
N GLY A 55 -0.05 -3.28 5.35
CA GLY A 55 -0.70 -4.26 4.49
C GLY A 55 -0.98 -5.58 5.20
N LEU A 56 -0.20 -5.90 6.23
CA LEU A 56 -0.34 -7.13 7.00
C LEU A 56 -1.48 -7.02 8.01
N VAL A 57 -1.51 -5.91 8.74
CA VAL A 57 -2.38 -5.70 9.90
C VAL A 57 -3.81 -5.33 9.51
N ASN A 58 -3.99 -4.49 8.49
CA ASN A 58 -5.31 -3.98 8.14
C ASN A 58 -6.14 -5.00 7.32
N ALA A 59 -7.44 -5.04 7.60
CA ALA A 59 -8.40 -5.85 6.84
C ALA A 59 -8.58 -5.35 5.40
N LYS A 60 -8.51 -4.02 5.19
CA LYS A 60 -8.57 -3.38 3.89
C LYS A 60 -7.22 -2.76 3.55
N THR A 61 -6.72 -3.02 2.35
CA THR A 61 -5.41 -2.53 1.89
C THR A 61 -5.49 -2.11 0.44
N VAL A 62 -4.64 -1.15 0.08
CA VAL A 62 -4.50 -0.66 -1.29
C VAL A 62 -3.02 -0.53 -1.57
N SER A 63 -2.55 -1.10 -2.66
CA SER A 63 -1.22 -0.88 -3.18
C SER A 63 -1.23 -0.79 -4.70
N LEU A 64 -0.16 -0.19 -5.21
CA LEU A 64 0.14 -0.12 -6.62
C LEU A 64 1.47 -0.82 -6.85
N GLU A 65 1.46 -1.77 -7.78
CA GLU A 65 2.61 -2.51 -8.29
C GLU A 65 2.87 -2.06 -9.72
N GLU A 66 4.15 -1.92 -10.09
CA GLU A 66 4.53 -1.62 -11.46
C GLU A 66 4.22 -2.81 -12.37
N ALA A 67 3.75 -2.51 -13.58
CA ALA A 67 3.53 -3.50 -14.64
C ALA A 67 4.27 -3.03 -15.91
N GLU A 68 4.55 -3.94 -16.85
CA GLU A 68 5.23 -3.60 -18.12
C GLU A 68 4.51 -2.46 -18.88
N LYS A 69 3.17 -2.45 -18.81
CA LYS A 69 2.33 -1.41 -19.40
C LYS A 69 1.34 -0.91 -18.34
N GLY A 70 1.63 0.24 -17.73
CA GLY A 70 0.75 0.87 -16.74
C GLY A 70 0.96 0.34 -15.31
N VAL A 71 -0.10 0.17 -14.53
CA VAL A 71 0.03 -0.17 -13.11
C VAL A 71 -0.96 -1.24 -12.69
N THR A 72 -0.56 -2.12 -11.78
CA THR A 72 -1.46 -3.09 -11.16
C THR A 72 -1.94 -2.56 -9.82
N LEU A 73 -3.25 -2.32 -9.71
CA LEU A 73 -3.91 -2.02 -8.45
C LEU A 73 -4.17 -3.30 -7.69
N VAL A 74 -3.60 -3.42 -6.50
CA VAL A 74 -3.77 -4.58 -5.62
C VAL A 74 -4.58 -4.17 -4.39
N LYS A 75 -5.62 -4.94 -4.08
CA LYS A 75 -6.50 -4.73 -2.94
C LYS A 75 -6.79 -6.03 -2.21
N LYS A 76 -6.98 -6.00 -0.90
CA LYS A 76 -7.55 -7.13 -0.16
C LYS A 76 -9.03 -7.31 -0.49
N VAL A 77 -9.43 -8.56 -0.69
CA VAL A 77 -10.81 -8.96 -0.98
C VAL A 77 -11.65 -8.88 0.29
N ARG A 78 -12.92 -8.45 0.17
CA ARG A 78 -13.87 -8.37 1.29
C ARG A 78 -14.58 -9.71 1.61
N LYS A 79 -14.59 -10.65 0.66
CA LYS A 79 -15.30 -11.94 0.78
C LYS A 79 -14.71 -12.80 1.90
N ALA A 80 -15.55 -13.21 2.85
CA ALA A 80 -15.15 -13.98 4.03
C ALA A 80 -14.36 -15.25 3.69
N ASP A 81 -14.81 -16.00 2.69
CA ASP A 81 -14.23 -17.29 2.27
C ASP A 81 -12.80 -17.18 1.74
N ARG A 82 -12.37 -15.96 1.38
CA ARG A 82 -11.05 -15.66 0.83
C ARG A 82 -10.13 -14.98 1.84
N LEU A 83 -10.63 -14.52 2.99
CA LEU A 83 -9.82 -13.81 3.98
C LEU A 83 -8.73 -14.71 4.57
N ASN A 84 -9.06 -15.95 4.89
CA ASN A 84 -8.14 -16.90 5.51
C ASN A 84 -7.33 -17.72 4.48
N LYS A 85 -7.37 -17.31 3.21
CA LYS A 85 -6.70 -18.00 2.10
C LYS A 85 -5.66 -17.06 1.49
N PRO A 86 -4.39 -17.06 1.97
CA PRO A 86 -3.37 -16.11 1.54
C PRO A 86 -3.24 -15.98 0.01
N ASN A 87 -3.31 -17.11 -0.71
CA ASN A 87 -3.24 -17.13 -2.18
C ASN A 87 -4.42 -16.41 -2.87
N LYS A 88 -5.62 -16.45 -2.27
CA LYS A 88 -6.83 -15.85 -2.84
C LYS A 88 -7.22 -14.53 -2.16
N MET A 89 -6.47 -14.05 -1.17
CA MET A 89 -6.86 -12.89 -0.36
C MET A 89 -6.76 -11.57 -1.14
N TYR A 90 -5.95 -11.53 -2.20
CA TYR A 90 -5.72 -10.33 -2.99
C TYR A 90 -6.51 -10.35 -4.30
N ASN A 91 -6.97 -9.17 -4.70
CA ASN A 91 -7.50 -8.89 -6.02
C ASN A 91 -6.51 -7.97 -6.74
N LYS A 92 -6.01 -8.39 -7.90
CA LYS A 92 -5.09 -7.63 -8.73
C LYS A 92 -5.82 -7.17 -9.98
N VAL A 93 -5.78 -5.87 -10.26
CA VAL A 93 -6.42 -5.26 -11.44
C VAL A 93 -5.36 -4.49 -12.21
N SER A 94 -5.05 -4.93 -13.43
CA SER A 94 -4.13 -4.24 -14.33
C SER A 94 -4.80 -3.04 -14.98
N LEU A 95 -4.26 -1.85 -14.75
CA LEU A 95 -4.69 -0.58 -15.32
C LEU A 95 -3.66 -0.11 -16.33
N THR A 96 -3.93 -0.38 -17.62
CA THR A 96 -2.99 -0.16 -18.73
C THR A 96 -3.29 1.11 -19.54
N LYS A 97 -4.29 1.89 -19.12
CA LYS A 97 -4.78 3.08 -19.84
C LYS A 97 -3.90 4.33 -19.60
N ASP A 98 -4.32 5.44 -20.20
CA ASP A 98 -3.70 6.76 -20.06
C ASP A 98 -3.67 7.26 -18.61
N PHE A 99 -2.70 8.13 -18.29
CA PHE A 99 -2.47 8.66 -16.93
C PHE A 99 -3.74 9.13 -16.23
N ARG A 100 -4.55 9.96 -16.90
CA ARG A 100 -5.80 10.52 -16.34
C ARG A 100 -6.84 9.43 -16.11
N ARG A 101 -6.98 8.48 -17.04
CA ARG A 101 -7.95 7.39 -16.92
C ARG A 101 -7.60 6.44 -15.77
N VAL A 102 -6.32 6.14 -15.60
CA VAL A 102 -5.82 5.34 -14.46
C VAL A 102 -6.02 6.08 -13.14
N ALA A 103 -5.70 7.37 -13.08
CA ALA A 103 -5.91 8.19 -11.88
C ALA A 103 -7.40 8.23 -11.47
N SER A 104 -8.31 8.43 -12.43
CA SER A 104 -9.76 8.38 -12.16
C SER A 104 -10.21 6.99 -11.71
N ALA A 105 -9.68 5.91 -12.29
CA ALA A 105 -9.98 4.55 -11.85
C ALA A 105 -9.51 4.28 -10.41
N ILE A 106 -8.31 4.76 -10.05
CA ILE A 106 -7.78 4.67 -8.68
C ILE A 106 -8.71 5.43 -7.72
N LYS A 107 -9.09 6.67 -8.05
CA LYS A 107 -10.00 7.47 -7.22
C LYS A 107 -11.35 6.79 -7.02
N LYS A 108 -11.93 6.22 -8.08
CA LYS A 108 -13.18 5.46 -8.00
C LYS A 108 -13.06 4.26 -7.09
N GLU A 109 -11.95 3.51 -7.21
CA GLU A 109 -11.75 2.28 -6.46
C GLU A 109 -11.40 2.49 -4.99
N THR A 110 -10.76 3.61 -4.62
CA THR A 110 -10.42 3.91 -3.23
C THR A 110 -11.47 4.76 -2.54
N GLY A 111 -11.93 5.83 -3.20
CA GLY A 111 -12.83 6.85 -2.69
C GLY A 111 -14.30 6.55 -2.97
N ASP A 112 -14.70 6.55 -4.24
CA ASP A 112 -16.12 6.49 -4.63
C ASP A 112 -16.80 5.16 -4.24
N ASN A 113 -16.03 4.06 -4.23
CA ASN A 113 -16.46 2.75 -3.73
C ASN A 113 -16.38 2.62 -2.19
N PHE A 114 -16.11 3.73 -1.49
CA PHE A 114 -15.93 3.83 -0.03
C PHE A 114 -15.04 2.71 0.54
N TYR A 115 -13.97 2.37 -0.18
CA TYR A 115 -13.08 1.29 0.22
C TYR A 115 -12.07 1.75 1.27
N ARG A 116 -11.22 2.71 0.90
CA ARG A 116 -10.21 3.35 1.76
C ARG A 116 -9.94 4.77 1.24
N PRO A 117 -10.88 5.72 1.46
CA PRO A 117 -10.75 7.08 0.95
C PRO A 117 -9.49 7.77 1.51
N ASP A 118 -9.08 7.42 2.72
CA ASP A 118 -7.91 7.92 3.44
C ASP A 118 -6.57 7.63 2.74
N LEU A 119 -6.52 6.62 1.86
CA LEU A 119 -5.34 6.24 1.08
C LEU A 119 -5.33 6.78 -0.35
N THR A 120 -6.43 7.41 -0.80
CA THR A 120 -6.58 7.87 -2.20
C THR A 120 -5.44 8.80 -2.62
N LYS A 121 -5.11 9.78 -1.77
CA LYS A 121 -4.01 10.73 -2.04
C LYS A 121 -2.66 10.03 -2.17
N ALA A 122 -2.37 9.07 -1.29
CA ALA A 122 -1.14 8.31 -1.32
C ALA A 122 -1.05 7.40 -2.56
N ALA A 123 -2.16 6.77 -2.94
CA ALA A 123 -2.24 5.96 -4.16
C ALA A 123 -2.00 6.80 -5.42
N LEU A 124 -2.64 7.97 -5.54
CA LEU A 124 -2.43 8.89 -6.66
C LEU A 124 -0.98 9.40 -6.72
N ALA A 125 -0.38 9.72 -5.58
CA ALA A 125 1.02 10.11 -5.51
C ALA A 125 1.94 8.98 -6.00
N LYS A 126 1.73 7.74 -5.55
CA LYS A 126 2.51 6.59 -6.01
C LYS A 126 2.32 6.33 -7.50
N TRP A 127 1.10 6.46 -8.03
CA TRP A 127 0.86 6.36 -9.47
C TRP A 127 1.64 7.39 -10.28
N SER A 128 1.69 8.64 -9.82
CA SER A 128 2.47 9.70 -10.50
C SER A 128 3.96 9.37 -10.58
N LEU A 129 4.51 8.76 -9.53
CA LEU A 129 5.91 8.33 -9.48
C LEU A 129 6.17 7.14 -10.42
N ILE A 130 5.32 6.11 -10.39
CA ILE A 130 5.43 4.94 -11.28
C ILE A 130 5.35 5.39 -12.75
N HIS A 131 4.34 6.20 -13.09
CA HIS A 131 4.18 6.69 -14.45
C HIS A 131 5.38 7.54 -14.92
N LYS A 132 5.99 8.34 -14.02
CA LYS A 132 7.22 9.07 -14.31
C LYS A 132 8.42 8.14 -14.52
N ALA A 133 8.54 7.06 -13.75
CA ALA A 133 9.58 6.06 -13.90
C ALA A 133 9.46 5.31 -15.25
N GLN A 134 8.25 4.88 -15.60
CA GLN A 134 7.96 4.19 -16.85
C GLN A 134 8.24 5.03 -18.11
N LYS A 135 8.07 6.35 -18.02
CA LYS A 135 8.44 7.26 -19.10
C LYS A 135 9.95 7.39 -19.28
N ARG A 136 10.73 7.28 -18.19
CA ARG A 136 12.20 7.35 -18.23
C ARG A 136 12.83 6.09 -18.79
N GLY A 137 12.30 4.91 -18.46
CA GLY A 137 12.83 3.62 -18.95
C GLY A 137 12.51 3.31 -20.42
N LYS A 138 11.73 4.17 -21.10
CA LYS A 138 11.47 4.09 -22.54
C LYS A 138 12.39 5.00 -23.37
N ALA A 139 13.23 5.80 -22.71
CA ALA A 139 14.22 6.66 -23.35
C ALA A 139 15.53 5.91 -23.57
#